data_AF-A0AAJ0BAD8-F1
#
_entry.id   AF-A0AAJ0BAD8-F1
#
_cell.length_a   1.000
_cell.length_b   1.000
_cell.length_c   1.000
_cell.angle_alpha   90.00
_cell.angle_beta   90.00
_cell.angle_gamma   90.00
#
_symmetry.space_group_name_H-M   'P 1'
#
loop_
_entity.id
_entity.type
_entity.pdbx_description
1 polymer ?
#
loop_
_entity_poly.entity_id
_entity_poly.type
_entity_poly.pdbx_seq_one_letter_code
_entity_poly.pdbx_strand_id
1 'polypeptide(L)'
;MSRFWVRTAGMVLLTMNADRRHDVTLLARVAGLRAQDGDCPNAGLTAEHQPLPLARRNWYTIQDPNTGMQPLPGWTLCATCVLALQTCCPALAPAFAPVQPLGERDSSCGLVPSDRYDDTRTGMVLQQVGACAVITAVTRRPDMSQLLNWLRANPPPVRTGVAPAPGGVAGPGVVPVSGVAGGNCPRNMLSTTHKCYTMQGLFDFTVCEDCYGAVVKLDLDKGVELARRFDGTPSAMASGFTCQLYSDRMRRVWADAVSTGDFEYLRQKVLERRAKEREVQTKTAQLQQQAAQLRQQAEVKEHLAANAMRVAANAASNNILLAGVGVTYQVDAYHYVRPSGVADFSQTTQLNNEAAMLKVQAAQAESEMAMAGDEWRRYWE
;
A
#
# COMPACT_ATOMS: atom_id res chain seq x y z
N MET A 1 16.07 14.95 -4.20
CA MET A 1 16.00 14.19 -5.47
C MET A 1 17.13 13.17 -5.61
N SER A 2 18.38 13.57 -5.88
CA SER A 2 19.47 12.60 -6.12
C SER A 2 19.76 11.71 -4.92
N ARG A 3 19.67 12.24 -3.70
CA ARG A 3 19.92 11.48 -2.45
C ARG A 3 18.93 10.34 -2.23
N PHE A 4 17.63 10.56 -2.44
CA PHE A 4 16.62 9.50 -2.40
C PHE A 4 16.99 8.32 -3.31
N TRP A 5 17.24 8.60 -4.58
CA TRP A 5 17.53 7.55 -5.56
C TRP A 5 18.90 6.90 -5.34
N VAL A 6 19.90 7.63 -4.83
CA VAL A 6 21.18 7.06 -4.40
C VAL A 6 21.00 6.07 -3.24
N ARG A 7 20.11 6.36 -2.28
CA ARG A 7 19.78 5.42 -1.20
C ARG A 7 19.03 4.19 -1.73
N THR A 8 18.05 4.39 -2.63
CA THR A 8 17.35 3.28 -3.29
C THR A 8 18.32 2.40 -4.07
N ALA A 9 19.25 2.98 -4.82
CA ALA A 9 20.30 2.26 -5.52
C ALA A 9 21.21 1.48 -4.56
N GLY A 10 21.56 2.07 -3.41
CA GLY A 10 22.27 1.38 -2.33
C GLY A 10 21.52 0.16 -1.80
N MET A 11 20.22 0.28 -1.55
CA MET A 11 19.36 -0.85 -1.16
C MET A 11 19.33 -1.94 -2.24
N VAL A 12 19.17 -1.57 -3.50
CA VAL A 12 19.18 -2.52 -4.64
C VAL A 12 20.52 -3.26 -4.73
N LEU A 13 21.64 -2.55 -4.57
CA LEU A 13 22.97 -3.16 -4.56
C LEU A 13 23.12 -4.19 -3.42
N LEU A 14 22.56 -3.91 -2.24
CA LEU A 14 22.63 -4.78 -1.07
C LEU A 14 21.66 -5.97 -1.13
N THR A 15 20.52 -5.84 -1.82
CA THR A 15 19.40 -6.80 -1.73
C THR A 15 19.16 -7.63 -2.99
N MET A 16 19.47 -7.12 -4.19
CA MET A 16 19.02 -7.72 -5.45
C MET A 16 20.13 -8.36 -6.29
N ASN A 17 21.40 -8.24 -5.87
CA ASN A 17 22.52 -8.64 -6.71
C ASN A 17 22.93 -10.10 -6.44
N ALA A 18 22.23 -11.02 -7.09
CA ALA A 18 22.44 -12.47 -6.98
C ALA A 18 23.89 -12.90 -7.34
N ASP A 19 24.58 -12.14 -8.19
CA ASP A 19 25.90 -12.48 -8.72
C ASP A 19 27.10 -11.92 -7.92
N ARG A 20 26.87 -11.28 -6.76
CA ARG A 20 27.91 -10.64 -5.90
C ARG A 20 28.82 -9.60 -6.60
N ARG A 21 28.57 -9.26 -7.87
CA ARG A 21 29.28 -8.19 -8.60
C ARG A 21 28.53 -6.88 -8.40
N HIS A 22 28.91 -6.13 -7.37
CA HIS A 22 28.35 -4.82 -7.09
C HIS A 22 28.86 -3.82 -8.13
N ASP A 23 28.00 -3.44 -9.08
CA ASP A 23 28.28 -2.31 -9.96
C ASP A 23 28.12 -1.01 -9.17
N VAL A 24 29.19 -0.61 -8.47
CA VAL A 24 29.22 0.62 -7.67
C VAL A 24 29.01 1.88 -8.53
N THR A 25 29.13 1.80 -9.86
CA THR A 25 28.84 2.92 -10.75
C THR A 25 27.35 3.25 -10.79
N LEU A 26 26.48 2.33 -10.34
CA LEU A 26 25.04 2.56 -10.23
C LEU A 26 24.71 3.80 -9.38
N LEU A 27 25.43 4.00 -8.27
CA LEU A 27 25.22 5.15 -7.39
C LEU A 27 25.49 6.47 -8.14
N ALA A 28 26.58 6.53 -8.91
CA ALA A 28 26.94 7.71 -9.71
C ALA A 28 25.97 7.93 -10.87
N ARG A 29 25.58 6.86 -11.57
CA ARG A 29 24.61 6.91 -12.68
C ARG A 29 23.27 7.46 -12.21
N VAL A 30 22.77 6.97 -11.09
CA VAL A 30 21.49 7.40 -10.51
C VAL A 30 21.56 8.83 -9.97
N ALA A 31 22.69 9.23 -9.37
CA ALA A 31 22.90 10.61 -8.89
C ALA A 31 22.88 11.65 -10.02
N GLY A 32 23.33 11.27 -11.22
CA GLY A 32 23.43 12.13 -12.39
C GLY A 32 22.20 12.16 -13.29
N LEU A 33 21.11 11.44 -12.96
CA LEU A 33 19.94 11.36 -13.84
C LEU A 33 19.23 12.70 -14.00
N ARG A 34 18.96 13.06 -15.26
CA ARG A 34 18.14 14.19 -15.66
C ARG A 34 17.20 13.75 -16.77
N ALA A 35 15.90 13.83 -16.53
CA ALA A 35 14.91 13.66 -17.60
C ALA A 35 14.65 15.00 -18.30
N GLN A 36 14.13 14.93 -19.53
CA GLN A 36 13.80 16.12 -20.32
C GLN A 36 12.75 17.01 -19.64
N ASP A 37 11.81 16.40 -18.91
CA ASP A 37 10.70 17.10 -18.22
C ASP A 37 11.07 17.69 -16.85
N GLY A 38 12.37 17.76 -16.53
CA GLY A 38 12.88 18.28 -15.26
C GLY A 38 12.71 17.34 -14.06
N ASP A 39 12.87 17.86 -12.84
CA ASP A 39 12.75 17.07 -11.61
C ASP A 39 11.30 16.60 -11.36
N CYS A 40 11.14 15.54 -10.57
CA CYS A 40 9.82 15.03 -10.19
C CYS A 40 9.00 16.14 -9.49
N PRO A 41 7.69 16.30 -9.81
CA PRO A 41 6.88 17.34 -9.18
C PRO A 41 6.74 17.14 -7.66
N ASN A 42 6.93 15.92 -7.18
CA ASN A 42 6.85 15.56 -5.77
C ASN A 42 8.19 15.66 -5.02
N ALA A 43 9.25 16.13 -5.67
CA ALA A 43 10.60 16.22 -5.11
C ALA A 43 10.71 17.07 -3.84
N GLY A 44 9.86 18.09 -3.72
CA GLY A 44 9.86 19.04 -2.61
C GLY A 44 8.87 18.71 -1.50
N LEU A 45 8.10 17.62 -1.63
CA LEU A 45 7.15 17.21 -0.60
C LEU A 45 7.90 16.65 0.60
N THR A 46 7.46 17.03 1.81
CA THR A 46 8.09 16.60 3.06
C THR A 46 7.33 15.50 3.77
N ALA A 47 6.15 15.11 3.26
CA ALA A 47 5.36 13.99 3.75
C ALA A 47 4.39 13.43 2.68
N GLU A 48 4.14 12.13 2.72
CA GLU A 48 3.15 11.42 1.90
C GLU A 48 1.68 11.81 2.11
N HIS A 49 1.34 12.68 3.06
CA HIS A 49 -0.05 13.12 3.22
C HIS A 49 -0.31 14.47 2.52
N GLN A 50 0.75 15.13 2.03
CA GLN A 50 0.61 16.41 1.34
C GLN A 50 -0.09 16.26 -0.01
N PRO A 51 -0.91 17.24 -0.42
CA PRO A 51 -1.52 17.28 -1.74
C PRO A 51 -0.46 17.11 -2.81
N LEU A 52 -0.73 16.21 -3.75
CA LEU A 52 0.19 15.91 -4.84
C LEU A 52 0.05 17.00 -5.92
N PRO A 53 1.12 17.78 -6.22
CA PRO A 53 1.06 18.79 -7.26
C PRO A 53 0.76 18.14 -8.61
N LEU A 54 -0.26 18.65 -9.29
CA LEU A 54 -0.57 18.30 -10.67
C LEU A 54 0.41 19.01 -11.60
N ALA A 55 0.90 18.30 -12.61
CA ALA A 55 1.77 18.84 -13.63
C ALA A 55 1.41 18.30 -15.02
N ARG A 56 1.60 19.14 -16.03
CA ARG A 56 1.44 18.78 -17.44
C ARG A 56 2.80 18.39 -18.02
N ARG A 57 3.03 17.09 -18.20
CA ARG A 57 4.31 16.50 -18.68
C ARG A 57 4.08 15.11 -19.26
N ASN A 58 5.15 14.43 -19.71
CA ASN A 58 5.02 13.05 -20.15
C ASN A 58 4.85 12.11 -18.94
N TRP A 59 3.74 11.38 -18.95
CA TRP A 59 3.38 10.44 -17.90
C TRP A 59 3.59 9.01 -18.38
N TYR A 60 3.98 8.15 -17.46
CA TYR A 60 4.23 6.74 -17.69
C TYR A 60 3.37 5.90 -16.75
N THR A 61 3.08 4.67 -17.16
CA THR A 61 2.35 3.67 -16.39
C THR A 61 3.05 2.31 -16.53
N ILE A 62 2.57 1.33 -15.79
CA ILE A 62 3.05 -0.05 -15.90
C ILE A 62 2.13 -0.83 -16.82
N GLN A 63 2.70 -1.60 -17.72
CA GLN A 63 1.96 -2.59 -18.51
C GLN A 63 1.74 -3.86 -17.68
N ASP A 64 0.49 -4.29 -17.59
CA ASP A 64 0.15 -5.60 -17.06
C ASP A 64 0.42 -6.66 -18.16
N PRO A 65 1.32 -7.63 -17.92
CA PRO A 65 1.62 -8.68 -18.91
C PRO A 65 0.45 -9.63 -19.17
N ASN A 66 -0.56 -9.68 -18.30
CA ASN A 66 -1.66 -10.65 -18.36
C ASN A 66 -2.99 -10.08 -18.87
N THR A 67 -3.21 -8.75 -18.82
CA THR A 67 -4.55 -8.16 -19.06
C THR A 67 -4.62 -7.21 -20.26
N GLY A 68 -3.56 -7.06 -21.04
CA GLY A 68 -3.60 -6.26 -22.26
C GLY A 68 -3.74 -4.75 -21.98
N MET A 69 -2.60 -4.11 -21.69
CA MET A 69 -2.34 -2.67 -21.89
C MET A 69 -3.32 -1.65 -21.29
N GLN A 70 -4.10 -1.96 -20.26
CA GLN A 70 -4.87 -0.93 -19.57
C GLN A 70 -3.99 -0.22 -18.51
N PRO A 71 -3.82 1.12 -18.59
CA PRO A 71 -3.11 1.87 -17.56
C PRO A 71 -3.86 1.75 -16.24
N LEU A 72 -3.14 1.48 -15.14
CA LEU A 72 -3.76 1.43 -13.81
C LEU A 72 -4.41 2.80 -13.50
N PRO A 73 -5.73 2.88 -13.27
CA PRO A 73 -6.40 4.14 -13.01
C PRO A 73 -5.79 4.84 -11.78
N GLY A 74 -5.38 6.09 -11.94
CA GLY A 74 -4.86 6.91 -10.83
C GLY A 74 -3.40 6.64 -10.44
N TRP A 75 -2.65 5.81 -11.18
CA TRP A 75 -1.22 5.63 -10.93
C TRP A 75 -0.38 5.94 -12.17
N THR A 76 0.34 7.06 -12.08
CA THR A 76 1.25 7.53 -13.13
C THR A 76 2.61 7.88 -12.55
N LEU A 77 3.66 7.76 -13.35
CA LEU A 77 5.02 8.13 -12.98
C LEU A 77 5.54 9.21 -13.92
N CYS A 78 6.31 10.15 -13.37
CA CYS A 78 7.05 11.10 -14.20
C CYS A 78 8.28 10.43 -14.84
N ALA A 79 8.76 11.00 -15.95
CA ALA A 79 9.93 10.52 -16.68
C ALA A 79 11.17 10.31 -15.77
N THR A 80 11.42 11.23 -14.83
CA THR A 80 12.58 11.17 -13.91
C THR A 80 12.53 9.96 -13.00
N CYS A 81 11.34 9.65 -12.45
CA CYS A 81 11.17 8.47 -11.61
C CYS A 81 11.28 7.18 -12.42
N VAL A 82 10.74 7.13 -13.64
CA VAL A 82 10.88 5.96 -14.52
C VAL A 82 12.34 5.72 -14.87
N LEU A 83 13.08 6.77 -15.27
CA LEU A 83 14.49 6.66 -15.61
C LEU A 83 15.32 6.14 -14.44
N ALA A 84 15.01 6.58 -13.21
CA ALA A 84 15.67 6.07 -12.01
C ALA A 84 15.36 4.60 -11.75
N LEU A 85 14.09 4.18 -11.87
CA LEU A 85 13.68 2.78 -11.74
C LEU A 85 14.31 1.89 -12.82
N GLN A 86 14.37 2.35 -14.07
CA GLN A 86 15.02 1.63 -15.17
C GLN A 86 16.52 1.50 -14.97
N THR A 87 17.16 2.51 -14.38
CA THR A 87 18.59 2.48 -14.06
C THR A 87 18.87 1.51 -12.92
N CYS A 88 18.03 1.50 -11.87
CA CYS A 88 18.15 0.59 -10.73
C CYS A 88 17.78 -0.86 -11.09
N CYS A 89 16.75 -1.05 -11.93
CA CYS A 89 16.18 -2.36 -12.27
C CYS A 89 16.03 -2.49 -13.81
N PRO A 90 17.12 -2.68 -14.57
CA PRO A 90 17.08 -2.69 -16.03
C PRO A 90 16.16 -3.77 -16.62
N ALA A 91 16.02 -4.90 -15.92
CA ALA A 91 15.15 -6.00 -16.34
C ALA A 91 13.67 -5.61 -16.41
N LEU A 92 13.24 -4.58 -15.66
CA LEU A 92 11.88 -4.06 -15.67
C LEU A 92 11.66 -2.92 -16.67
N ALA A 93 12.69 -2.47 -17.40
CA ALA A 93 12.57 -1.38 -18.35
C ALA A 93 11.41 -1.51 -19.35
N PRO A 94 11.16 -2.68 -19.98
CA PRO A 94 10.05 -2.82 -20.92
C PRO A 94 8.66 -2.77 -20.27
N ALA A 95 8.56 -2.84 -18.94
CA ALA A 95 7.27 -2.79 -18.25
C ALA A 95 6.70 -1.37 -18.14
N PHE A 96 7.51 -0.32 -18.33
CA PHE A 96 7.07 1.06 -18.25
C PHE A 96 6.68 1.59 -19.64
N ALA A 97 5.43 2.01 -19.78
CA ALA A 97 4.90 2.55 -21.04
C ALA A 97 4.38 3.99 -20.88
N PRO A 98 4.52 4.84 -21.91
CA PRO A 98 3.95 6.18 -21.88
C PRO A 98 2.42 6.14 -21.88
N VAL A 99 1.80 7.04 -21.12
CA VAL A 99 0.34 7.27 -21.14
C VAL A 99 0.02 8.11 -22.37
N GLN A 100 -0.93 7.63 -23.18
CA GLN A 100 -1.39 8.32 -24.39
C GLN A 100 -2.71 9.06 -24.11
N PRO A 101 -2.93 10.25 -24.72
CA PRO A 101 -1.96 11.05 -25.49
C PRO A 101 -0.90 11.73 -24.60
N LEU A 102 0.32 11.85 -25.11
CA LEU A 102 1.46 12.46 -24.40
C LEU A 102 1.18 13.93 -24.05
N GLY A 103 1.53 14.36 -22.83
CA GLY A 103 1.52 15.78 -22.44
C GLY A 103 0.15 16.47 -22.32
N GLU A 104 -0.97 15.78 -22.57
CA GLU A 104 -2.31 16.38 -22.52
C GLU A 104 -3.00 16.27 -21.15
N ARG A 105 -2.52 15.41 -20.25
CA ARG A 105 -3.15 15.16 -18.95
C ARG A 105 -2.39 15.81 -17.80
N ASP A 106 -3.10 16.58 -16.99
CA ASP A 106 -2.66 16.95 -15.65
C ASP A 106 -2.70 15.69 -14.77
N SER A 107 -1.56 15.33 -14.21
CA SER A 107 -1.44 14.20 -13.29
C SER A 107 -0.32 14.47 -12.30
N SER A 108 -0.13 13.56 -11.35
CA SER A 108 0.97 13.63 -10.41
C SER A 108 1.70 12.30 -10.32
N CYS A 109 2.95 12.34 -9.88
CA CYS A 109 3.77 11.16 -9.75
C CYS A 109 3.26 10.29 -8.58
N GLY A 110 3.16 8.98 -8.79
CA GLY A 110 2.77 8.01 -7.77
C GLY A 110 3.86 7.75 -6.72
N LEU A 111 5.05 8.31 -6.92
CA LEU A 111 6.17 8.26 -5.97
C LEU A 111 6.37 9.62 -5.31
N VAL A 112 6.70 9.61 -4.02
CA VAL A 112 7.15 10.77 -3.26
C VAL A 112 8.64 10.58 -2.93
N PRO A 113 9.55 10.99 -3.84
CA PRO A 113 10.99 10.87 -3.64
C PRO A 113 11.49 11.93 -2.66
N SER A 114 11.17 11.71 -1.39
CA SER A 114 11.52 12.53 -0.23
C SER A 114 12.89 12.12 0.32
N ASP A 115 13.60 13.08 0.92
CA ASP A 115 14.84 12.78 1.63
C ASP A 115 14.57 12.22 3.06
N ARG A 116 13.30 12.16 3.49
CA ARG A 116 12.86 11.55 4.76
C ARG A 116 12.42 10.10 4.55
N TYR A 117 12.84 9.21 5.44
CA TYR A 117 12.64 7.75 5.30
C TYR A 117 11.25 7.27 5.79
N ASP A 118 10.47 8.17 6.41
CA ASP A 118 9.19 7.84 7.05
C ASP A 118 8.02 7.70 6.05
N ASP A 119 8.30 7.89 4.75
CA ASP A 119 7.33 7.78 3.67
C ASP A 119 7.06 6.29 3.34
N THR A 120 6.24 5.68 4.20
CA THR A 120 5.92 4.25 4.21
C THR A 120 5.42 3.72 2.87
N ARG A 121 4.62 4.47 2.11
CA ARG A 121 4.01 3.98 0.87
C ARG A 121 5.01 3.90 -0.27
N THR A 122 5.80 4.94 -0.50
CA THR A 122 6.81 5.02 -1.55
C THR A 122 7.88 3.98 -1.29
N GLY A 123 8.29 3.80 -0.03
CA GLY A 123 9.16 2.70 0.38
C GLY A 123 8.58 1.33 0.03
N MET A 124 7.31 1.07 0.37
CA MET A 124 6.63 -0.18 0.03
C MET A 124 6.50 -0.40 -1.49
N VAL A 125 6.19 0.63 -2.27
CA VAL A 125 6.17 0.55 -3.74
C VAL A 125 7.54 0.13 -4.28
N LEU A 126 8.62 0.75 -3.80
CA LEU A 126 9.98 0.39 -4.21
C LEU A 126 10.35 -1.05 -3.81
N GLN A 127 9.90 -1.52 -2.65
CA GLN A 127 10.10 -2.90 -2.23
C GLN A 127 9.38 -3.88 -3.17
N GLN A 128 8.13 -3.59 -3.57
CA GLN A 128 7.41 -4.42 -4.53
C GLN A 128 8.07 -4.40 -5.92
N VAL A 129 8.59 -3.25 -6.37
CA VAL A 129 9.40 -3.16 -7.60
C VAL A 129 10.64 -4.04 -7.51
N GLY A 130 11.33 -4.04 -6.36
CA GLY A 130 12.48 -4.91 -6.13
C GLY A 130 12.13 -6.39 -6.24
N ALA A 131 11.02 -6.81 -5.65
CA ALA A 131 10.54 -8.19 -5.76
C ALA A 131 10.17 -8.57 -7.21
N CYS A 132 9.47 -7.69 -7.94
CA CYS A 132 9.18 -7.86 -9.37
C CYS A 132 10.46 -8.02 -10.20
N ALA A 133 11.50 -7.24 -9.89
CA ALA A 133 12.77 -7.30 -10.59
C ALA A 133 13.54 -8.60 -10.32
N VAL A 134 13.49 -9.14 -9.09
CA VAL A 134 14.06 -10.45 -8.77
C VAL A 134 13.36 -11.56 -9.56
N ILE A 135 12.02 -11.56 -9.58
CA ILE A 135 11.23 -12.53 -10.36
C ILE A 135 11.56 -12.40 -11.85
N THR A 136 11.54 -11.18 -12.40
CA THR A 136 11.83 -10.90 -13.80
C THR A 136 13.25 -11.32 -14.20
N ALA A 137 14.23 -11.15 -13.31
CA ALA A 137 15.60 -11.58 -13.56
C ALA A 137 15.71 -13.10 -13.74
N VAL A 138 14.93 -13.86 -12.96
CA VAL A 138 14.86 -15.33 -13.03
C VAL A 138 14.08 -15.78 -14.27
N THR A 139 12.89 -15.22 -14.50
CA THR A 139 11.98 -15.67 -15.58
C THR A 139 12.37 -15.13 -16.96
N ARG A 140 13.26 -14.12 -17.01
CA ARG A 140 13.62 -13.36 -18.22
C ARG A 140 12.43 -12.71 -18.93
N ARG A 141 11.30 -12.54 -18.22
CA ARG A 141 10.10 -11.87 -18.71
C ARG A 141 9.65 -10.81 -17.72
N PRO A 142 9.37 -9.57 -18.16
CA PRO A 142 8.94 -8.51 -17.26
C PRO A 142 7.63 -8.89 -16.59
N ASP A 143 7.68 -9.11 -15.27
CA ASP A 143 6.52 -9.44 -14.46
C ASP A 143 6.33 -8.39 -13.37
N MET A 144 5.29 -7.58 -13.52
CA MET A 144 4.89 -6.56 -12.57
C MET A 144 3.65 -6.96 -11.76
N SER A 145 3.21 -8.22 -11.86
CA SER A 145 1.94 -8.68 -11.27
C SER A 145 1.90 -8.46 -9.77
N GLN A 146 3.02 -8.66 -9.07
CA GLN A 146 3.10 -8.44 -7.63
C GLN A 146 2.86 -6.97 -7.25
N LEU A 147 3.52 -6.04 -7.94
CA LEU A 147 3.31 -4.61 -7.72
C LEU A 147 1.88 -4.20 -8.10
N LEU A 148 1.35 -4.70 -9.22
CA LEU A 148 -0.01 -4.38 -9.65
C LEU A 148 -1.05 -4.88 -8.65
N ASN A 149 -0.92 -6.10 -8.16
CA ASN A 149 -1.79 -6.66 -7.13
C ASN A 149 -1.69 -5.86 -5.83
N TRP A 150 -0.48 -5.48 -5.44
CA TRP A 150 -0.28 -4.66 -4.25
C TRP A 150 -0.88 -3.26 -4.39
N LEU A 151 -0.70 -2.58 -5.53
CA LEU A 151 -1.27 -1.26 -5.80
C LEU A 151 -2.80 -1.29 -5.82
N ARG A 152 -3.39 -2.35 -6.38
CA ARG A 152 -4.86 -2.59 -6.36
C ARG A 152 -5.37 -2.80 -4.93
N ALA A 153 -4.63 -3.54 -4.11
CA ALA A 153 -4.98 -3.81 -2.72
C ALA A 153 -4.72 -2.61 -1.77
N ASN A 154 -3.82 -1.71 -2.16
CA ASN A 154 -3.38 -0.57 -1.35
C ASN A 154 -3.50 0.72 -2.16
N PRO A 155 -4.71 1.23 -2.46
CA PRO A 155 -4.87 2.49 -3.19
C PRO A 155 -4.22 3.66 -2.43
N PRO A 156 -3.80 4.74 -3.13
CA PRO A 156 -3.20 5.91 -2.46
C PRO A 156 -4.16 6.48 -1.42
N PRO A 157 -3.65 6.89 -0.23
CA PRO A 157 -4.49 7.52 0.77
C PRO A 157 -5.15 8.77 0.16
N VAL A 158 -6.42 8.98 0.47
CA VAL A 158 -7.18 10.14 -0.01
C VAL A 158 -6.53 11.39 0.58
N ARG A 159 -5.82 12.15 -0.26
CA ARG A 159 -5.15 13.39 0.16
C ARG A 159 -6.14 14.54 -0.03
N THR A 160 -6.61 15.10 1.08
CA THR A 160 -7.53 16.24 1.08
C THR A 160 -6.87 17.45 0.43
N GLY A 161 -7.47 17.97 -0.65
CA GLY A 161 -7.01 19.22 -1.26
C GLY A 161 -7.04 19.22 -2.78
N VAL A 162 -8.24 19.16 -3.37
CA VAL A 162 -8.46 19.75 -4.70
C VAL A 162 -9.70 20.62 -4.59
N ALA A 163 -9.50 21.94 -4.65
CA ALA A 163 -10.57 22.90 -4.86
C ALA A 163 -11.25 22.62 -6.21
N PRO A 164 -12.58 22.81 -6.34
CA PRO A 164 -13.25 22.64 -7.62
C PRO A 164 -12.75 23.70 -8.61
N ALA A 165 -12.23 23.26 -9.76
CA ALA A 165 -11.98 24.15 -10.88
C ALA A 165 -13.32 24.65 -11.45
N PRO A 166 -13.45 25.95 -11.77
CA PRO A 166 -14.66 26.49 -12.36
C PRO A 166 -14.67 26.27 -13.89
N GLY A 167 -15.80 25.78 -14.41
CA GLY A 167 -16.18 25.94 -15.82
C GLY A 167 -15.69 24.85 -16.77
N GLY A 168 -16.61 23.95 -17.15
CA GLY A 168 -16.43 23.02 -18.25
C GLY A 168 -17.79 22.62 -18.82
N VAL A 169 -18.10 23.16 -19.99
CA VAL A 169 -19.41 23.15 -20.66
C VAL A 169 -19.80 21.74 -21.10
N ALA A 170 -21.09 21.42 -20.94
CA ALA A 170 -21.70 20.18 -21.40
C ALA A 170 -21.66 20.05 -22.93
N GLY A 171 -21.15 18.92 -23.43
CA GLY A 171 -21.29 18.47 -24.81
C GLY A 171 -22.03 17.12 -24.85
N PRO A 172 -22.92 16.86 -25.82
CA PRO A 172 -23.83 15.73 -25.78
C PRO A 172 -23.27 14.49 -26.49
N GLY A 173 -23.70 13.31 -26.01
CA GLY A 173 -23.86 12.12 -26.84
C GLY A 173 -22.67 11.15 -26.89
N VAL A 174 -22.60 10.24 -25.91
CA VAL A 174 -22.09 8.88 -26.14
C VAL A 174 -23.07 7.90 -25.50
N VAL A 175 -23.64 7.05 -26.35
CA VAL A 175 -24.57 5.97 -26.01
C VAL A 175 -23.82 4.91 -25.19
N PRO A 176 -24.35 4.40 -24.06
CA PRO A 176 -23.61 3.45 -23.24
C PRO A 176 -23.65 2.05 -23.85
N VAL A 177 -22.47 1.49 -24.09
CA VAL A 177 -22.28 0.04 -24.23
C VAL A 177 -22.46 -0.57 -22.84
N SER A 178 -23.34 -1.56 -22.77
CA SER A 178 -23.70 -2.31 -21.58
C SER A 178 -22.49 -2.97 -20.90
N GLY A 179 -22.43 -2.87 -19.56
CA GLY A 179 -21.80 -3.90 -18.74
C GLY A 179 -20.45 -3.60 -18.08
N VAL A 180 -20.24 -2.44 -17.45
CA VAL A 180 -19.30 -2.30 -16.31
C VAL A 180 -19.86 -1.25 -15.34
N ALA A 181 -20.16 -1.66 -14.11
CA ALA A 181 -20.62 -0.76 -13.04
C ALA A 181 -19.54 0.29 -12.71
N GLY A 182 -19.97 1.55 -12.56
CA GLY A 182 -19.16 2.77 -12.49
C GLY A 182 -18.10 2.81 -11.38
N GLY A 183 -17.01 3.49 -11.70
CA GLY A 183 -15.72 3.45 -10.99
C GLY A 183 -15.58 4.37 -9.77
N ASN A 184 -16.62 4.67 -8.98
CA ASN A 184 -16.50 5.52 -7.80
C ASN A 184 -17.26 5.03 -6.54
N CYS A 185 -17.63 3.75 -6.49
CA CYS A 185 -18.27 3.17 -5.30
C CYS A 185 -17.24 2.93 -4.16
N PRO A 186 -17.49 3.40 -2.92
CA PRO A 186 -16.61 3.16 -1.76
C PRO A 186 -16.64 1.71 -1.24
N ARG A 187 -17.56 0.88 -1.76
CA ARG A 187 -17.73 -0.53 -1.37
C ARG A 187 -17.87 -0.69 0.15
N ASN A 188 -17.05 -1.55 0.75
CA ASN A 188 -16.96 -1.80 2.20
C ASN A 188 -15.99 -0.85 2.92
N MET A 189 -15.43 0.15 2.24
CA MET A 189 -14.56 1.14 2.88
C MET A 189 -15.41 2.29 3.42
N LEU A 190 -15.18 2.68 4.67
CA LEU A 190 -15.88 3.80 5.28
C LEU A 190 -15.55 5.08 4.53
N SER A 191 -16.58 5.71 3.94
CA SER A 191 -16.44 6.93 3.16
C SER A 191 -17.20 8.08 3.81
N THR A 192 -16.49 9.17 4.11
CA THR A 192 -17.04 10.46 4.54
C THR A 192 -17.14 11.49 3.41
N THR A 193 -16.51 11.21 2.27
CA THR A 193 -16.42 12.14 1.13
C THR A 193 -17.53 11.94 0.10
N HIS A 194 -17.92 10.68 -0.14
CA HIS A 194 -19.01 10.36 -1.05
C HIS A 194 -20.36 10.73 -0.43
N LYS A 195 -21.34 10.97 -1.28
CA LYS A 195 -22.73 11.07 -0.87
C LYS A 195 -23.39 9.69 -0.98
N CYS A 196 -24.41 9.48 -0.17
CA CYS A 196 -25.21 8.27 -0.22
C CYS A 196 -26.70 8.57 -0.17
N TYR A 197 -27.46 7.65 -0.71
CA TYR A 197 -28.90 7.56 -0.59
C TYR A 197 -29.25 6.67 0.60
N THR A 198 -30.20 7.12 1.40
CA THR A 198 -30.79 6.40 2.52
C THR A 198 -32.23 6.03 2.22
N MET A 199 -32.71 4.98 2.87
CA MET A 199 -34.09 4.52 2.74
C MET A 199 -34.89 4.87 3.99
N GLN A 200 -36.08 5.44 3.79
CA GLN A 200 -37.01 5.78 4.87
C GLN A 200 -37.41 4.52 5.64
N GLY A 201 -37.26 4.58 6.97
CA GLY A 201 -37.46 3.43 7.86
C GLY A 201 -36.29 2.45 7.91
N LEU A 202 -35.20 2.68 7.17
CA LEU A 202 -34.00 1.85 7.17
C LEU A 202 -32.73 2.68 6.88
N PHE A 203 -32.35 3.55 7.82
CA PHE A 203 -31.19 4.44 7.70
C PHE A 203 -29.84 3.69 7.56
N ASP A 204 -29.77 2.47 8.08
CA ASP A 204 -28.60 1.59 7.93
C ASP A 204 -28.39 1.11 6.49
N PHE A 205 -29.40 1.23 5.62
CA PHE A 205 -29.30 0.89 4.21
C PHE A 205 -28.81 2.10 3.40
N THR A 206 -27.48 2.23 3.34
CA THR A 206 -26.82 3.31 2.61
C THR A 206 -26.27 2.83 1.28
N VAL A 207 -26.52 3.60 0.23
CA VAL A 207 -26.16 3.25 -1.15
C VAL A 207 -25.45 4.44 -1.80
N CYS A 208 -24.28 4.23 -2.40
CA CYS A 208 -23.59 5.31 -3.11
C CYS A 208 -24.31 5.70 -4.41
N GLU A 209 -23.96 6.85 -4.99
CA GLU A 209 -24.58 7.36 -6.22
C GLU A 209 -24.51 6.35 -7.39
N ASP A 210 -23.36 5.69 -7.58
CA ASP A 210 -23.18 4.70 -8.64
C ASP A 210 -24.11 3.49 -8.48
N CYS A 211 -24.18 2.92 -7.27
CA CYS A 211 -25.03 1.74 -7.02
C CYS A 211 -26.51 2.10 -7.00
N TYR A 212 -26.85 3.32 -6.58
CA TYR A 212 -28.21 3.83 -6.67
C TYR A 212 -28.65 3.95 -8.13
N GLY A 213 -27.84 4.58 -8.98
CA GLY A 213 -28.11 4.71 -10.40
C GLY A 213 -28.19 3.37 -11.13
N ALA A 214 -27.34 2.41 -10.76
CA ALA A 214 -27.27 1.11 -11.43
C ALA A 214 -28.35 0.11 -10.99
N VAL A 215 -28.95 0.27 -9.81
CA VAL A 215 -29.92 -0.70 -9.25
C VAL A 215 -31.22 -0.01 -8.90
N VAL A 216 -31.19 0.90 -7.92
CA VAL A 216 -32.39 1.48 -7.33
C VAL A 216 -33.14 2.35 -8.33
N LYS A 217 -32.43 3.16 -9.12
CA LYS A 217 -33.04 4.04 -10.12
C LYS A 217 -33.79 3.26 -11.20
N LEU A 218 -33.26 2.10 -11.63
CA LEU A 218 -33.93 1.25 -12.61
C LEU A 218 -35.29 0.73 -12.09
N ASP A 219 -35.37 0.40 -10.81
CA ASP A 219 -36.62 -0.06 -10.20
C ASP A 219 -37.56 1.10 -9.85
N LEU A 220 -37.01 2.27 -9.52
CA LEU A 220 -37.78 3.50 -9.36
C LEU A 220 -38.48 3.91 -10.67
N ASP A 221 -37.76 3.85 -11.79
CA ASP A 221 -38.28 4.17 -13.13
C ASP A 221 -39.39 3.18 -13.57
N LYS A 222 -39.35 1.93 -13.08
CA LYS A 222 -40.43 0.93 -13.25
C LYS A 222 -41.62 1.15 -12.31
N GLY A 223 -41.52 2.08 -11.37
CA GLY A 223 -42.59 2.38 -10.41
C GLY A 223 -42.68 1.42 -9.23
N VAL A 224 -41.59 0.71 -8.88
CA VAL A 224 -41.55 -0.19 -7.71
C VAL A 224 -41.67 0.61 -6.41
N GLU A 225 -42.63 0.25 -5.55
CA GLU A 225 -42.87 1.01 -4.31
C GLU A 225 -41.74 0.93 -3.29
N LEU A 226 -41.01 -0.20 -3.25
CA LEU A 226 -39.85 -0.33 -2.38
C LEU A 226 -38.76 0.67 -2.75
N ALA A 227 -38.55 0.94 -4.04
CA ALA A 227 -37.55 1.91 -4.51
C ALA A 227 -37.95 3.36 -4.17
N ARG A 228 -39.26 3.68 -4.13
CA ARG A 228 -39.77 5.03 -3.77
C ARG A 228 -39.49 5.42 -2.32
N ARG A 229 -39.16 4.46 -1.45
CA ARG A 229 -38.79 4.73 -0.06
C ARG A 229 -37.38 5.31 0.08
N PHE A 230 -36.57 5.33 -0.97
CA PHE A 230 -35.30 6.04 -0.93
C PHE A 230 -35.51 7.55 -0.96
N ASP A 231 -34.70 8.27 -0.18
CA ASP A 231 -34.68 9.73 -0.24
C ASP A 231 -34.22 10.19 -1.63
N GLY A 232 -34.91 11.15 -2.23
CA GLY A 232 -34.61 11.61 -3.59
C GLY A 232 -33.28 12.37 -3.72
N THR A 233 -32.72 12.83 -2.59
CA THR A 233 -31.50 13.63 -2.54
C THR A 233 -30.39 12.88 -1.81
N PRO A 234 -29.21 12.69 -2.42
CA PRO A 234 -28.09 12.06 -1.75
C PRO A 234 -27.51 12.99 -0.68
N SER A 235 -27.21 12.44 0.49
CA SER A 235 -26.68 13.17 1.64
C SER A 235 -25.25 12.74 1.94
N ALA A 236 -24.44 13.68 2.43
CA ALA A 236 -23.13 13.37 2.98
C ALA A 236 -23.28 12.96 4.45
N MET A 237 -22.81 11.77 4.81
CA MET A 237 -22.88 11.30 6.19
C MET A 237 -21.64 11.72 6.96
N ALA A 238 -21.81 12.54 8.01
CA ALA A 238 -20.71 13.01 8.85
C ALA A 238 -19.95 11.85 9.53
N SER A 239 -20.65 10.78 9.90
CA SER A 239 -20.08 9.55 10.46
C SER A 239 -19.42 8.63 9.41
N GLY A 240 -19.53 8.97 8.13
CA GLY A 240 -19.20 8.09 7.02
C GLY A 240 -20.21 6.98 6.79
N PHE A 241 -20.12 6.32 5.63
CA PHE A 241 -20.95 5.16 5.26
C PHE A 241 -20.15 4.13 4.45
N THR A 242 -20.65 2.90 4.43
CA THR A 242 -20.23 1.87 3.46
C THR A 242 -21.42 1.49 2.58
N CYS A 243 -21.19 1.31 1.28
CA CYS A 243 -22.26 0.99 0.34
C CYS A 243 -22.80 -0.41 0.61
N GLN A 244 -24.12 -0.59 0.64
CA GLN A 244 -24.71 -1.91 0.83
C GLN A 244 -24.88 -2.68 -0.48
N LEU A 245 -25.20 -1.98 -1.57
CA LEU A 245 -25.43 -2.55 -2.89
C LEU A 245 -24.17 -2.74 -3.75
N TYR A 246 -22.95 -2.64 -3.18
CA TYR A 246 -21.76 -3.02 -3.97
C TYR A 246 -21.68 -4.54 -4.17
N SER A 247 -22.18 -5.32 -3.21
CA SER A 247 -22.12 -6.78 -3.20
C SER A 247 -23.21 -7.39 -4.07
N ASP A 248 -22.84 -8.40 -4.86
CA ASP A 248 -23.78 -9.16 -5.71
C ASP A 248 -24.80 -9.93 -4.87
N ARG A 249 -24.42 -10.44 -3.69
CA ARG A 249 -25.36 -11.02 -2.74
C ARG A 249 -26.41 -10.01 -2.27
N MET A 250 -26.02 -8.78 -1.93
CA MET A 250 -26.98 -7.75 -1.50
C MET A 250 -27.86 -7.26 -2.66
N ARG A 251 -27.35 -7.25 -3.90
CA ARG A 251 -28.17 -6.99 -5.09
C ARG A 251 -29.22 -8.06 -5.30
N ARG A 252 -28.91 -9.33 -5.03
CA ARG A 252 -29.89 -10.44 -5.05
C ARG A 252 -30.95 -10.28 -3.96
N VAL A 253 -30.54 -9.98 -2.73
CA VAL A 253 -31.48 -9.68 -1.63
C VAL A 253 -32.41 -8.52 -1.99
N TRP A 254 -31.89 -7.47 -2.62
CA TRP A 254 -32.70 -6.36 -3.11
C TRP A 254 -33.70 -6.81 -4.19
N ALA A 255 -33.25 -7.57 -5.19
CA ALA A 255 -34.11 -8.09 -6.25
C ALA A 255 -35.23 -8.99 -5.68
N ASP A 256 -34.91 -9.86 -4.72
CA ASP A 256 -35.88 -10.73 -4.05
C ASP A 256 -36.91 -9.90 -3.27
N ALA A 257 -36.46 -8.90 -2.51
CA ALA A 257 -37.34 -7.97 -1.78
C ALA A 257 -38.24 -7.14 -2.71
N VAL A 258 -37.72 -6.70 -3.86
CA VAL A 258 -38.49 -6.00 -4.89
C VAL A 258 -39.55 -6.90 -5.50
N SER A 259 -39.21 -8.16 -5.80
CA SER A 259 -40.14 -9.12 -6.40
C SER A 259 -41.29 -9.53 -5.48
N THR A 260 -41.04 -9.59 -4.17
CA THR A 260 -42.01 -9.99 -3.15
C THR A 260 -42.73 -8.81 -2.51
N GLY A 261 -42.18 -7.60 -2.64
CA GLY A 261 -42.65 -6.41 -1.92
C GLY A 261 -42.35 -6.43 -0.41
N ASP A 262 -41.48 -7.35 0.05
CA ASP A 262 -41.22 -7.57 1.46
C ASP A 262 -40.12 -6.63 2.00
N PHE A 263 -40.55 -5.50 2.57
CA PHE A 263 -39.66 -4.55 3.24
C PHE A 263 -39.03 -5.14 4.51
N GLU A 264 -39.73 -6.00 5.24
CA GLU A 264 -39.24 -6.56 6.50
C GLU A 264 -38.11 -7.56 6.25
N TYR A 265 -38.20 -8.35 5.19
CA TYR A 265 -37.12 -9.21 4.72
C TYR A 265 -35.85 -8.41 4.39
N LEU A 266 -35.99 -7.32 3.62
CA LEU A 266 -34.85 -6.43 3.30
C LEU A 266 -34.24 -5.84 4.58
N ARG A 267 -35.10 -5.33 5.48
CA ARG A 267 -34.69 -4.75 6.75
C ARG A 267 -33.88 -5.74 7.58
N GLN A 268 -34.37 -6.97 7.73
CA GLN A 268 -33.68 -8.03 8.46
C GLN A 268 -32.30 -8.30 7.85
N LYS A 269 -32.20 -8.45 6.53
CA LYS A 269 -30.93 -8.77 5.85
C LYS A 269 -29.91 -7.64 5.92
N VAL A 270 -30.35 -6.39 5.82
CA VAL A 270 -29.46 -5.23 5.98
C VAL A 270 -28.92 -5.15 7.42
N LEU A 271 -29.78 -5.35 8.43
CA LEU A 271 -29.35 -5.33 9.83
C LEU A 271 -28.40 -6.47 10.16
N GLU A 272 -28.66 -7.68 9.66
CA GLU A 272 -27.78 -8.86 9.80
C GLU A 272 -26.39 -8.56 9.24
N ARG A 273 -26.34 -8.00 8.02
CA ARG A 273 -25.10 -7.60 7.38
C ARG A 273 -24.36 -6.51 8.17
N ARG A 274 -25.06 -5.48 8.63
CA ARG A 274 -24.47 -4.38 9.42
C ARG A 274 -23.91 -4.84 10.76
N ALA A 275 -24.59 -5.76 11.43
CA ALA A 275 -24.10 -6.37 12.66
C ALA A 275 -22.77 -7.11 12.39
N LYS A 276 -22.73 -7.94 11.34
CA LYS A 276 -21.51 -8.67 10.98
C LYS A 276 -20.39 -7.76 10.48
N GLU A 277 -20.73 -6.69 9.75
CA GLU A 277 -19.76 -5.68 9.31
C GLU A 277 -19.06 -5.01 10.50
N ARG A 278 -19.83 -4.59 11.52
CA ARG A 278 -19.28 -4.01 12.75
C ARG A 278 -18.42 -4.99 13.53
N GLU A 279 -18.82 -6.26 13.61
CA GLU A 279 -18.03 -7.32 14.25
C GLU A 279 -16.67 -7.49 13.55
N VAL A 280 -16.67 -7.62 12.23
CA VAL A 280 -15.44 -7.79 11.44
C VAL A 280 -14.56 -6.54 11.52
N GLN A 281 -15.13 -5.34 11.42
CA GLN A 281 -14.38 -4.09 11.57
C GLN A 281 -13.72 -3.97 12.95
N THR A 282 -14.45 -4.29 14.01
CA THR A 282 -13.93 -4.26 15.39
C THR A 282 -12.80 -5.27 15.56
N LYS A 283 -13.01 -6.51 15.11
CA LYS A 283 -11.99 -7.57 15.19
C LYS A 283 -10.73 -7.21 14.39
N THR A 284 -10.90 -6.66 13.18
CA THR A 284 -9.78 -6.25 12.34
C THR A 284 -9.01 -5.09 12.96
N ALA A 285 -9.70 -4.10 13.52
CA ALA A 285 -9.06 -2.98 14.20
C ALA A 285 -8.26 -3.44 15.44
N GLN A 286 -8.80 -4.36 16.23
CA GLN A 286 -8.11 -4.95 17.38
C GLN A 286 -6.84 -5.71 16.97
N LEU A 287 -6.95 -6.59 15.97
CA LEU A 287 -5.81 -7.35 15.46
C LEU A 287 -4.74 -6.43 14.84
N GLN A 288 -5.16 -5.37 14.15
CA GLN A 288 -4.25 -4.37 13.58
C GLN A 288 -3.49 -3.62 14.68
N GLN A 289 -4.17 -3.22 15.75
CA GLN A 289 -3.52 -2.59 16.91
C GLN A 289 -2.55 -3.55 17.60
N GLN A 290 -2.93 -4.82 17.77
CA GLN A 290 -2.07 -5.85 18.35
C GLN A 290 -0.81 -6.08 17.50
N ALA A 291 -0.96 -6.24 16.18
CA ALA A 291 0.17 -6.42 15.26
C ALA A 291 1.12 -5.21 15.29
N ALA A 292 0.58 -3.98 15.34
CA ALA A 292 1.38 -2.77 15.46
C ALA A 292 2.18 -2.73 16.77
N GLN A 293 1.55 -3.07 17.90
CA GLN A 293 2.23 -3.14 19.20
C GLN A 293 3.36 -4.18 19.21
N LEU A 294 3.10 -5.37 18.67
CA LEU A 294 4.10 -6.45 18.58
C LEU A 294 5.30 -6.04 17.72
N ARG A 295 5.07 -5.36 16.60
CA ARG A 295 6.15 -4.83 15.74
C ARG A 295 7.00 -3.79 16.47
N GLN A 296 6.37 -2.84 17.18
CA GLN A 296 7.09 -1.85 17.98
C GLN A 296 7.94 -2.52 19.07
N GLN A 297 7.41 -3.53 19.76
CA GLN A 297 8.18 -4.28 20.75
C GLN A 297 9.37 -5.01 20.14
N ALA A 298 9.20 -5.60 18.94
CA ALA A 298 10.28 -6.26 18.23
C ALA A 298 11.40 -5.27 17.86
N GLU A 299 11.04 -4.09 17.35
CA GLU A 299 12.01 -3.03 17.01
C GLU A 299 12.81 -2.56 18.23
N VAL A 300 12.14 -2.37 19.38
CA VAL A 300 12.81 -2.03 20.64
C VAL A 300 13.80 -3.12 21.04
N LYS A 301 13.42 -4.39 20.91
CA LYS A 301 14.29 -5.54 21.23
C LYS A 301 15.50 -5.62 20.30
N GLU A 302 15.34 -5.35 19.00
CA GLU A 302 16.45 -5.28 18.05
C GLU A 302 17.41 -4.15 18.38
N HIS A 303 16.89 -2.98 18.75
CA HIS A 303 17.73 -1.87 19.18
C HIS A 303 18.50 -2.20 20.47
N LEU A 304 17.87 -2.88 21.43
CA LEU A 304 18.54 -3.36 22.65
C LEU A 304 19.61 -4.41 22.32
N ALA A 305 19.34 -5.34 21.39
CA ALA A 305 20.31 -6.33 20.95
C ALA A 305 21.53 -5.68 20.28
N ALA A 306 21.33 -4.68 19.43
CA ALA A 306 22.42 -3.93 18.80
C ALA A 306 23.28 -3.20 19.84
N ASN A 307 22.66 -2.61 20.87
CA ASN A 307 23.39 -1.97 21.97
C ASN A 307 24.16 -3.00 22.82
N ALA A 308 23.55 -4.14 23.15
CA ALA A 308 24.21 -5.22 23.88
C ALA A 308 25.44 -5.75 23.12
N MET A 309 25.31 -5.92 21.80
CA MET A 309 26.43 -6.32 20.93
C MET A 309 27.59 -5.33 20.99
N ARG A 310 27.29 -4.02 20.92
CA ARG A 310 28.31 -2.96 21.04
C ARG A 310 29.03 -2.99 22.39
N VAL A 311 28.28 -3.19 23.48
CA VAL A 311 28.85 -3.26 24.84
C VAL A 311 29.76 -4.48 24.98
N ALA A 312 29.32 -5.66 24.53
CA ALA A 312 30.11 -6.89 24.59
C ALA A 312 31.40 -6.79 23.75
N ALA A 313 31.32 -6.20 22.54
CA ALA A 313 32.48 -5.97 21.68
C ALA A 313 33.49 -5.00 22.31
N ASN A 314 33.01 -3.92 22.92
CA ASN A 314 33.87 -2.96 23.63
C ASN A 314 34.53 -3.60 24.87
N ALA A 315 33.79 -4.40 25.64
CA ALA A 315 34.32 -5.11 26.80
C ALA A 315 35.43 -6.11 26.41
N ALA A 316 35.22 -6.89 25.35
CA ALA A 316 36.23 -7.81 24.84
C ALA A 316 37.49 -7.06 24.33
N SER A 317 37.30 -5.93 23.65
CA SER A 317 38.42 -5.08 23.17
C SER A 317 39.23 -4.49 24.33
N ASN A 318 38.56 -4.01 25.38
CA ASN A 318 39.24 -3.48 26.58
C ASN A 318 40.06 -4.55 27.30
N ASN A 319 39.54 -5.79 27.40
CA ASN A 319 40.29 -6.90 27.99
C ASN A 319 41.56 -7.26 27.20
N ILE A 320 41.53 -7.16 25.87
CA ILE A 320 42.72 -7.36 25.02
C ILE A 320 43.77 -6.28 25.28
N LEU A 321 43.36 -5.01 25.40
CA LEU A 321 44.27 -3.89 25.66
C LEU A 321 44.92 -3.98 27.06
N LEU A 322 44.15 -4.33 28.10
CA LEU A 322 44.68 -4.50 29.46
C LEU A 322 45.69 -5.66 29.56
N ALA A 323 45.45 -6.77 28.85
CA ALA A 323 46.42 -7.86 28.75
C ALA A 323 47.72 -7.45 28.02
N GLY A 324 47.68 -6.44 27.14
CA GLY A 324 48.84 -5.95 26.40
C GLY A 324 49.68 -4.91 27.12
N VAL A 325 49.13 -4.17 28.10
CA VAL A 325 49.80 -3.04 28.75
C VAL A 325 50.32 -3.37 30.17
N GLY A 326 49.85 -4.46 30.79
CA GLY A 326 50.25 -4.85 32.15
C GLY A 326 51.14 -6.09 32.28
N VAL A 327 51.41 -6.82 31.19
CA VAL A 327 52.20 -8.06 31.26
C VAL A 327 53.67 -7.72 31.00
N THR A 328 54.45 -7.66 32.07
CA THR A 328 55.86 -8.04 31.98
C THR A 328 55.88 -9.48 31.47
N TYR A 329 56.35 -9.68 30.24
CA TYR A 329 56.48 -11.02 29.68
C TYR A 329 57.52 -11.79 30.52
N GLN A 330 57.08 -12.57 31.51
CA GLN A 330 57.82 -13.79 31.83
C GLN A 330 57.50 -14.79 30.71
N VAL A 331 58.36 -14.77 29.70
CA VAL A 331 58.37 -15.78 28.64
C VAL A 331 58.88 -17.07 29.25
N ASP A 332 57.97 -17.91 29.73
CA ASP A 332 58.28 -19.31 29.99
C ASP A 332 58.04 -20.08 28.69
N ALA A 333 59.08 -20.68 28.12
CA ALA A 333 59.17 -21.11 26.72
C ALA A 333 58.18 -22.21 26.29
N TYR A 334 57.32 -22.70 27.20
CA TYR A 334 56.45 -23.85 26.97
C TYR A 334 54.98 -23.64 27.40
N HIS A 335 54.58 -22.47 27.91
CA HIS A 335 53.18 -22.22 28.30
C HIS A 335 52.61 -20.96 27.68
N TYR A 336 51.83 -21.14 26.60
CA TYR A 336 51.03 -20.06 26.00
C TYR A 336 49.66 -20.01 26.68
N VAL A 337 49.49 -19.13 27.67
CA VAL A 337 48.16 -18.86 28.24
C VAL A 337 47.43 -17.88 27.32
N ARG A 338 46.50 -18.39 26.51
CA ARG A 338 45.64 -17.55 25.65
C ARG A 338 44.71 -16.73 26.53
N PRO A 339 44.71 -15.38 26.47
CA PRO A 339 43.74 -14.58 27.20
C PRO A 339 42.33 -14.98 26.75
N SER A 340 41.49 -15.44 27.66
CA SER A 340 40.11 -15.87 27.37
C SER A 340 39.16 -14.66 27.21
N GLY A 341 39.54 -13.67 26.41
CA GLY A 341 38.75 -12.48 26.11
C GLY A 341 37.68 -12.73 25.04
N VAL A 342 36.90 -13.80 25.18
CA VAL A 342 35.80 -14.09 24.23
C VAL A 342 34.61 -13.21 24.60
N ALA A 343 34.11 -12.42 23.64
CA ALA A 343 32.92 -11.62 23.84
C ALA A 343 31.70 -12.53 24.12
N ASP A 344 30.99 -12.27 25.22
CA ASP A 344 29.74 -12.96 25.54
C ASP A 344 28.56 -12.30 24.81
N PHE A 345 28.01 -13.02 23.83
CA PHE A 345 26.85 -12.59 23.04
C PHE A 345 25.56 -13.32 23.42
N SER A 346 25.52 -14.02 24.55
CA SER A 346 24.33 -14.74 25.02
C SER A 346 23.11 -13.81 25.14
N GLN A 347 23.29 -12.64 25.76
CA GLN A 347 22.25 -11.62 25.90
C GLN A 347 21.77 -11.08 24.54
N THR A 348 22.69 -10.84 23.60
CA THR A 348 22.36 -10.37 22.25
C THR A 348 21.53 -11.43 21.52
N THR A 349 21.94 -12.69 21.62
CA THR A 349 21.26 -13.83 21.01
C THR A 349 19.85 -14.00 21.59
N GLN A 350 19.71 -13.87 22.91
CA GLN A 350 18.40 -13.89 23.57
C GLN A 350 17.47 -12.78 23.06
N LEU A 351 17.94 -11.53 23.02
CA LEU A 351 17.14 -10.39 22.57
C LEU A 351 16.72 -10.52 21.08
N ASN A 352 17.62 -11.03 20.23
CA ASN A 352 17.29 -11.31 18.82
C ASN A 352 16.24 -12.42 18.68
N ASN A 353 16.35 -13.48 19.47
CA ASN A 353 15.35 -14.56 19.49
C ASN A 353 13.98 -14.05 19.97
N GLU A 354 13.96 -13.22 21.02
CA GLU A 354 12.73 -12.57 21.50
C GLU A 354 12.11 -11.66 20.43
N ALA A 355 12.92 -10.84 19.74
CA ALA A 355 12.45 -10.01 18.64
C ALA A 355 11.86 -10.82 17.48
N ALA A 356 12.51 -11.93 17.11
CA ALA A 356 12.01 -12.83 16.08
C ALA A 356 10.65 -13.45 16.46
N MET A 357 10.49 -13.88 17.71
CA MET A 357 9.22 -14.41 18.22
C MET A 357 8.09 -13.38 18.15
N LEU A 358 8.36 -12.12 18.52
CA LEU A 358 7.38 -11.03 18.42
C LEU A 358 6.96 -10.75 16.97
N LYS A 359 7.90 -10.82 16.03
CA LYS A 359 7.60 -10.68 14.59
C LYS A 359 6.72 -11.82 14.07
N VAL A 360 6.95 -13.06 14.53
CA VAL A 360 6.09 -14.20 14.20
C VAL A 360 4.67 -14.00 14.73
N GLN A 361 4.52 -13.51 15.97
CA GLN A 361 3.20 -13.21 16.54
C GLN A 361 2.48 -12.09 15.78
N ALA A 362 3.20 -11.05 15.34
CA ALA A 362 2.62 -10.00 14.51
C ALA A 362 2.10 -10.56 13.16
N ALA A 363 2.89 -11.43 12.52
CA ALA A 363 2.49 -12.10 11.28
C ALA A 363 1.27 -13.02 11.48
N GLN A 364 1.15 -13.70 12.62
CA GLN A 364 -0.03 -14.49 12.97
C GLN A 364 -1.28 -13.60 13.07
N ALA A 365 -1.20 -12.47 13.78
CA ALA A 365 -2.31 -11.52 13.87
C ALA A 365 -2.73 -10.99 12.48
N GLU A 366 -1.76 -10.72 11.60
CA GLU A 366 -2.04 -10.31 10.22
C GLU A 366 -2.73 -11.40 9.40
N SER A 367 -2.33 -12.67 9.59
CA SER A 367 -3.00 -13.81 8.98
C SER A 367 -4.44 -13.95 9.47
N GLU A 368 -4.72 -13.71 10.76
CA GLU A 368 -6.07 -13.72 11.31
C GLU A 368 -6.94 -12.60 10.72
N MET A 369 -6.37 -11.41 10.48
CA MET A 369 -7.07 -10.32 9.78
C MET A 369 -7.43 -10.73 8.34
N ALA A 370 -6.50 -11.36 7.63
CA ALA A 370 -6.75 -11.82 6.27
C ALA A 370 -7.88 -12.85 6.22
N MET A 371 -7.89 -13.81 7.17
CA MET A 371 -8.95 -14.80 7.32
C MET A 371 -10.31 -14.17 7.63
N ALA A 372 -10.37 -13.15 8.49
CA ALA A 372 -11.61 -12.42 8.76
C ALA A 372 -12.14 -11.69 7.50
N GLY A 373 -11.24 -11.15 6.67
CA GLY A 373 -11.58 -10.57 5.37
C GLY A 373 -12.11 -11.61 4.37
N ASP A 374 -11.52 -12.81 4.33
CA ASP A 374 -12.01 -13.92 3.49
C ASP A 374 -13.37 -14.43 3.96
N GLU A 375 -13.59 -14.54 5.27
CA GLU A 375 -14.89 -14.90 5.83
C GLU A 375 -15.95 -13.87 5.40
N TRP A 376 -15.66 -12.58 5.55
CA TRP A 376 -16.55 -11.52 5.07
C TRP A 376 -16.90 -11.69 3.58
N ARG A 377 -15.90 -11.87 2.71
CA ARG A 377 -16.13 -12.07 1.27
C ARG A 377 -17.02 -13.27 1.01
N ARG A 378 -16.73 -14.44 1.60
CA ARG A 378 -17.51 -15.67 1.37
C ARG A 378 -18.97 -15.54 1.81
N TYR A 379 -19.23 -14.82 2.91
CA TYR A 379 -20.58 -14.66 3.40
C TYR A 379 -21.32 -13.51 2.73
N TRP A 380 -20.66 -12.47 2.25
CA TRP A 380 -21.33 -11.20 1.98
C TRP A 380 -20.97 -10.54 0.64
N GLU A 381 -20.06 -11.09 -0.16
CA GLU A 381 -19.80 -10.71 -1.54
C GLU A 381 -20.24 -11.86 -2.46
#